data_AF-A0A2E3F8C3-F1
#
_entry.id   AF-A0A2E3F8C3-F1
#
_cell.length_a   1.000
_cell.length_b   1.000
_cell.length_c   1.000
_cell.angle_alpha   90.00
_cell.angle_beta   90.00
_cell.angle_gamma   90.00
#
_symmetry.space_group_name_H-M   'P 1'
#
loop_
_entity.id
_entity.type
_entity.pdbx_description
1 polymer ?
#
loop_
_entity_poly.entity_id
_entity_poly.type
_entity_poly.pdbx_seq_one_letter_code
_entity_poly.pdbx_strand_id
1 'polypeptide(L)'
;MYKNPNPYKLTETLKMHEHCPHCNTKFKIEPSFFYGAMYVSYGVGVAFAFAAFIISYYFLGSSLLTAFLAIVGVLFVLAPVIMRLSRNIWVNFFFNYDKEKAKTS
;
A
#
# COMPACT_ATOMS: atom_id res chain seq x y z
N MET A 1 2.59 2.56 -13.36
CA MET A 1 1.29 2.81 -12.68
C MET A 1 1.28 4.19 -12.01
N TYR A 2 2.11 4.44 -10.99
CA TYR A 2 2.23 5.76 -10.35
C TYR A 2 3.03 6.75 -11.22
N LYS A 3 2.71 8.06 -11.11
CA LYS A 3 3.48 9.12 -11.78
C LYS A 3 4.84 9.35 -11.12
N ASN A 4 4.94 9.13 -9.81
CA ASN A 4 6.16 9.29 -9.05
C ASN A 4 6.53 7.98 -8.33
N PRO A 5 7.74 7.42 -8.54
CA PRO A 5 8.15 6.20 -7.85
C PRO A 5 8.36 6.41 -6.34
N ASN A 6 8.66 7.61 -5.85
CA ASN A 6 8.95 7.85 -4.44
C ASN A 6 7.67 7.92 -3.58
N PRO A 7 7.45 7.01 -2.61
CA PRO A 7 6.27 7.01 -1.74
C PRO A 7 6.22 8.18 -0.75
N TYR A 8 7.36 8.76 -0.40
CA TYR A 8 7.47 9.82 0.61
C TYR A 8 7.13 11.23 0.06
N LYS A 9 6.91 11.37 -1.26
CA LYS A 9 6.39 12.60 -1.85
C LYS A 9 4.86 12.67 -1.73
N LEU A 10 4.37 13.04 -0.54
CA LEU A 10 2.95 12.99 -0.12
C LEU A 10 1.95 13.54 -1.15
N THR A 11 2.28 14.65 -1.81
CA THR A 11 1.42 15.30 -2.83
C THR A 11 1.25 14.46 -4.11
N GLU A 12 2.19 13.54 -4.38
CA GLU A 12 2.21 12.68 -5.56
C GLU A 12 2.11 11.20 -5.22
N THR A 13 2.06 10.85 -3.93
CA THR A 13 1.98 9.47 -3.45
C THR A 13 0.80 8.72 -4.06
N LEU A 14 -0.31 9.42 -4.30
CA LEU A 14 -1.55 8.90 -4.87
C LEU A 14 -1.75 9.23 -6.36
N LYS A 15 -0.85 10.02 -6.97
CA LYS A 15 -0.98 10.38 -8.39
C LYS A 15 -0.61 9.19 -9.26
N MET A 16 -1.59 8.72 -10.01
CA MET A 16 -1.48 7.58 -10.94
C MET A 16 -1.77 8.04 -12.37
N HIS A 17 -1.27 7.29 -13.34
CA HIS A 17 -1.69 7.45 -14.73
C HIS A 17 -3.15 6.98 -14.87
N GLU A 18 -3.92 7.59 -15.78
CA GLU A 18 -5.31 7.16 -16.01
C GLU A 18 -5.38 5.81 -16.73
N HIS A 19 -4.46 5.62 -17.69
CA HIS A 19 -4.31 4.39 -18.46
C HIS A 19 -2.91 3.81 -18.24
N CYS A 20 -2.81 2.48 -18.32
CA CYS A 20 -1.53 1.80 -18.33
C CYS A 20 -0.76 2.16 -19.61
N PRO A 21 0.49 2.64 -19.53
CA PRO A 21 1.26 3.03 -20.71
C PRO A 21 1.64 1.85 -21.62
N HIS A 22 1.49 0.61 -21.16
CA HIS A 22 1.87 -0.59 -21.89
C HIS A 22 0.69 -1.29 -22.57
N CYS A 23 -0.42 -1.46 -21.84
CA CYS A 23 -1.59 -2.20 -22.33
C CYS A 23 -2.86 -1.33 -22.46
N ASN A 24 -2.71 0.00 -22.33
CA ASN A 24 -3.78 1.01 -22.35
C ASN A 24 -4.99 0.72 -21.45
N THR A 25 -4.83 -0.15 -20.46
CA THR A 25 -5.91 -0.54 -19.55
C THR A 25 -6.19 0.60 -18.57
N LYS A 26 -7.44 1.01 -18.45
CA LYS A 26 -7.87 2.08 -17.54
C LYS A 26 -7.77 1.60 -16.09
N PHE A 27 -6.92 2.25 -15.28
CA PHE A 27 -6.71 1.85 -13.88
C PHE A 27 -7.92 2.16 -12.98
N LYS A 28 -8.71 3.18 -13.32
CA LYS A 28 -9.97 3.53 -12.65
C LYS A 28 -11.15 2.99 -13.46
N ILE A 29 -11.65 1.82 -13.08
CA ILE A 29 -12.88 1.26 -13.67
C ILE A 29 -14.09 2.11 -13.24
N GLU A 30 -14.15 2.50 -11.97
CA GLU A 30 -15.20 3.33 -11.36
C GLU A 30 -14.61 4.51 -10.57
N PRO A 31 -15.30 5.67 -10.47
CA PRO A 31 -14.79 6.85 -9.75
C PRO A 31 -14.46 6.57 -8.26
N SER A 32 -15.13 5.59 -7.65
CA SER A 32 -14.98 5.15 -6.26
C SER A 32 -14.20 3.83 -6.09
N PHE A 33 -13.57 3.30 -7.13
CA PHE A 33 -12.87 1.99 -7.07
C PHE A 33 -11.82 1.89 -5.94
N PHE A 34 -11.20 3.01 -5.55
CA PHE A 34 -10.18 3.05 -4.49
C PHE A 34 -10.74 3.07 -3.06
N TYR A 35 -12.05 3.12 -2.85
CA TYR A 35 -12.64 2.98 -1.51
C TYR A 35 -12.34 1.59 -0.93
N GLY A 36 -12.37 0.54 -1.74
CA GLY A 36 -11.98 -0.80 -1.31
C GLY A 36 -10.52 -0.92 -0.88
N ALA A 37 -9.61 -0.19 -1.56
CA ALA A 37 -8.21 -0.11 -1.15
C ALA A 37 -8.02 0.55 0.24
N MET A 38 -8.98 1.34 0.70
CA MET A 38 -8.99 1.87 2.06
C MET A 38 -9.23 0.77 3.10
N TYR A 39 -10.14 -0.19 2.83
CA TYR A 39 -10.34 -1.34 3.72
C TYR A 39 -9.12 -2.25 3.77
N VAL A 40 -8.44 -2.47 2.63
CA VAL A 40 -7.17 -3.21 2.60
C VAL A 40 -6.10 -2.51 3.45
N SER A 41 -6.08 -1.18 3.46
CA SER A 41 -5.10 -0.42 4.26
C SER A 41 -5.24 -0.63 5.76
N TYR A 42 -6.45 -0.91 6.24
CA TYR A 42 -6.67 -1.29 7.63
C TYR A 42 -6.00 -2.64 7.93
N GLY A 43 -6.26 -3.66 7.10
CA GLY A 43 -5.64 -4.98 7.26
C GLY A 43 -4.11 -4.94 7.17
N VAL A 44 -3.56 -4.18 6.21
CA VAL A 44 -2.12 -3.98 6.06
C VAL A 44 -1.55 -3.23 7.27
N GLY A 45 -2.23 -2.18 7.75
CA GLY A 45 -1.82 -1.43 8.94
C GLY A 45 -1.78 -2.30 10.20
N VAL A 46 -2.80 -3.15 10.41
CA VAL A 46 -2.83 -4.13 11.51
C VAL A 46 -1.66 -5.10 11.40
N ALA A 47 -1.33 -5.60 10.21
CA ALA A 47 -0.19 -6.49 10.01
C ALA A 47 1.14 -5.82 10.40
N PHE A 48 1.35 -4.54 10.01
CA PHE A 48 2.54 -3.79 10.41
C PHE A 48 2.58 -3.49 11.90
N ALA A 49 1.44 -3.14 12.51
CA ALA A 49 1.36 -2.92 13.95
C ALA A 49 1.68 -4.20 14.74
N PHE A 50 1.15 -5.34 14.31
CA PHE A 50 1.40 -6.63 14.93
C PHE A 50 2.87 -7.05 14.78
N ALA A 51 3.47 -6.84 13.61
CA ALA A 51 4.90 -7.06 13.39
C ALA A 51 5.76 -6.17 14.29
N ALA A 52 5.45 -4.87 14.38
CA ALA A 52 6.16 -3.93 15.24
C ALA A 52 6.04 -4.31 16.73
N PHE A 53 4.87 -4.78 17.17
CA PHE A 53 4.66 -5.27 18.52
C PHE A 53 5.52 -6.51 18.82
N ILE A 54 5.49 -7.53 17.96
CA ILE A 54 6.29 -8.74 18.15
C ILE A 54 7.78 -8.40 18.22
N ILE A 55 8.26 -7.57 17.30
CA ILE A 55 9.67 -7.16 17.28
C ILE A 55 10.02 -6.41 18.57
N SER A 56 9.25 -5.38 18.94
CA SER A 56 9.57 -4.57 20.13
C SER A 56 9.42 -5.35 21.44
N TYR A 57 8.32 -6.07 21.62
CA TYR A 57 8.00 -6.70 22.90
C TYR A 57 8.68 -8.05 23.08
N TYR A 58 8.68 -8.90 22.04
CA TYR A 58 9.19 -10.26 22.14
C TYR A 58 10.70 -10.36 21.84
N PHE A 59 11.19 -9.65 20.82
CA PHE A 59 12.62 -9.73 20.45
C PHE A 59 13.50 -8.75 21.24
N LEU A 60 13.02 -7.51 21.47
CA LEU A 60 13.79 -6.51 22.20
C LEU A 60 13.52 -6.53 23.72
N GLY A 61 12.53 -7.29 24.19
CA GLY A 61 12.15 -7.34 25.62
C GLY A 61 11.71 -5.98 26.17
N SER A 62 11.21 -5.09 25.32
CA SER A 62 10.84 -3.72 25.70
C SER A 62 9.57 -3.68 26.55
N SER A 63 9.38 -2.59 27.29
CA SER A 63 8.15 -2.37 28.07
C SER A 63 6.93 -2.17 27.16
N LEU A 64 5.73 -2.41 27.70
CA LEU A 64 4.48 -2.24 26.96
C LEU A 64 4.33 -0.83 26.35
N LEU A 65 4.76 0.20 27.10
CA LEU A 65 4.70 1.60 26.67
C LEU A 65 5.68 1.87 25.51
N THR A 66 6.88 1.29 25.58
CA THR A 66 7.88 1.39 24.51
C THR A 66 7.39 0.69 23.23
N ALA A 67 6.81 -0.50 23.35
CA ALA A 67 6.23 -1.22 22.22
C ALA A 67 5.07 -0.43 21.58
N PHE A 68 4.23 0.21 22.39
CA PHE A 68 3.16 1.08 21.90
C PHE A 68 3.71 2.27 21.09
N LEU A 69 4.73 2.96 21.62
CA LEU A 69 5.38 4.07 20.90
C LEU A 69 6.05 3.59 19.60
N ALA A 70 6.65 2.40 19.61
CA ALA A 70 7.24 1.80 18.42
C ALA A 70 6.19 1.52 17.33
N ILE A 71 5.03 0.98 17.70
CA ILE A 71 3.91 0.76 16.77
C ILE A 71 3.46 2.08 16.15
N VAL A 72 3.21 3.10 16.97
CA VAL A 72 2.79 4.42 16.49
C VAL A 72 3.83 5.02 15.54
N GLY A 73 5.12 4.95 15.90
CA GLY A 73 6.22 5.41 15.06
C GLY A 73 6.29 4.69 13.72
N VAL A 74 6.19 3.36 13.72
CA VAL A 74 6.20 2.53 12.51
C VAL A 74 5.00 2.87 11.61
N LEU A 75 3.81 3.00 12.16
CA LEU A 75 2.62 3.35 11.39
C LEU A 75 2.72 4.75 10.78
N PHE A 76 3.27 5.72 11.50
CA PHE A 76 3.45 7.08 10.97
C PHE A 76 4.48 7.12 9.84
N VAL A 77 5.62 6.46 10.03
CA VAL A 77 6.71 6.41 9.04
C VAL A 77 6.29 5.62 7.80
N LEU A 78 5.56 4.52 7.98
CA LEU A 78 5.10 3.67 6.89
C LEU A 78 3.72 4.04 6.34
N ALA A 79 3.04 5.07 6.86
CA ALA A 79 1.74 5.53 6.35
C ALA A 79 1.71 5.69 4.82
N PRO A 80 2.65 6.42 4.15
CA PRO A 80 2.65 6.52 2.69
C PRO A 80 2.87 5.19 1.98
N VAL A 81 3.65 4.28 2.59
CA VAL A 81 3.93 2.96 2.05
C VAL A 81 2.70 2.06 2.15
N ILE A 82 2.03 2.03 3.31
CA ILE A 82 0.80 1.28 3.56
C ILE A 82 -0.28 1.72 2.56
N MET A 83 -0.45 3.02 2.35
CA MET A 83 -1.42 3.55 1.39
C MET A 83 -1.15 3.07 -0.05
N ARG A 84 0.11 3.04 -0.49
CA ARG A 84 0.46 2.54 -1.82
C ARG A 84 0.33 1.02 -1.94
N LEU A 85 0.82 0.29 -0.93
CA LEU A 85 0.77 -1.16 -0.91
C LEU A 85 -0.67 -1.65 -0.98
N SER A 86 -1.56 -1.01 -0.23
CA SER A 86 -2.99 -1.35 -0.21
C SER A 86 -3.65 -1.14 -1.56
N ARG A 87 -3.29 -0.07 -2.28
CA ARG A 87 -3.76 0.17 -3.65
C ARG A 87 -3.20 -0.83 -4.65
N ASN A 88 -1.93 -1.23 -4.50
CA ASN A 88 -1.33 -2.25 -5.34
C ASN A 88 -1.99 -3.62 -5.13
N ILE A 89 -2.18 -4.02 -3.87
CA ILE A 89 -2.86 -5.27 -3.50
C ILE A 89 -4.29 -5.25 -4.05
N TRP A 90 -5.03 -4.15 -3.85
CA TRP A 90 -6.39 -4.02 -4.38
C TRP A 90 -6.41 -4.16 -5.90
N VAL A 91 -5.56 -3.43 -6.62
CA VAL A 91 -5.50 -3.54 -8.09
C VAL A 91 -5.12 -4.97 -8.52
N ASN A 92 -4.22 -5.64 -7.81
CA ASN A 92 -3.84 -7.03 -8.12
C ASN A 92 -5.02 -8.02 -7.93
N PHE A 93 -5.90 -7.79 -6.95
CA PHE A 93 -7.10 -8.62 -6.77
C PHE A 93 -8.09 -8.52 -7.94
N PHE A 94 -8.23 -7.34 -8.56
CA PHE A 94 -9.18 -7.11 -9.65
C PHE A 94 -8.56 -7.27 -11.05
N PHE A 95 -7.27 -7.00 -11.18
CA PHE A 95 -6.53 -7.14 -12.43
C PHE A 95 -5.55 -8.30 -12.30
N ASN A 96 -5.96 -9.48 -12.78
CA ASN A 96 -5.06 -10.60 -12.95
C ASN A 96 -4.08 -10.32 -14.08
N TYR A 97 -2.82 -10.73 -13.89
CA TYR A 97 -1.77 -10.55 -14.87
C TYR A 97 -2.05 -11.39 -16.12
N ASP A 98 -2.43 -10.72 -17.21
CA ASP A 98 -2.66 -11.32 -18.51
C ASP A 98 -1.37 -11.25 -19.34
N LYS A 99 -0.70 -12.40 -19.48
CA LYS A 99 0.57 -12.54 -20.22
C LYS A 99 0.43 -12.18 -21.70
N GLU A 100 -0.75 -12.35 -22.29
CA GLU A 100 -0.98 -12.04 -23.71
C GLU A 100 -1.00 -10.53 -23.92
N LYS A 101 -1.69 -9.77 -23.05
CA LYS A 101 -1.71 -8.30 -23.08
C LYS A 101 -0.37 -7.64 -22.75
N ALA A 102 0.52 -8.38 -22.09
CA ALA A 102 1.87 -7.93 -21.77
C ALA A 102 2.89 -8.17 -22.89
N LYS A 103 2.54 -8.94 -23.94
CA LYS A 103 3.45 -9.22 -25.07
C LYS A 103 3.15 -8.39 -26.32
N THR A 104 1.93 -7.87 -26.47
CA THR A 104 1.47 -7.17 -27.69
C THR A 104 1.75 -5.67 -27.70
N SER A 105 2.84 -5.24 -27.04
CA SER A 105 3.17 -3.83 -26.80
C SER A 105 4.67 -3.62 -26.85
#